data_AF-A0A6V7IZ60-F1
#
_entry.id   AF-A0A6V7IZ60-F1
#
_cell.length_a   1.000
_cell.length_b   1.000
_cell.length_c   1.000
_cell.angle_alpha   90.00
_cell.angle_beta   90.00
_cell.angle_gamma   90.00
#
_symmetry.space_group_name_H-M   'P 1'
#
loop_
_entity.id
_entity.type
_entity.pdbx_description
1 polymer ?
#
loop_
_entity_poly.entity_id
_entity_poly.type
_entity_poly.pdbx_seq_one_letter_code
_entity_poly.pdbx_strand_id
1 'polypeptide(L)'
;LKDAVVPNSSQKPIALPFSDVKEGQKGVLAGWGVTFEGGKVASEILKKAVMTIWKEDICEESLYFYTPKVEFCAFENARVGFCH
;
A
#
# COMPACT_ATOMS: atom_id res chain seq x y z
N LEU A 1 -0.79 1.05 21.88
CA LEU A 1 -0.03 -0.02 22.56
C LEU A 1 -0.12 0.23 24.06
N LYS A 2 -0.37 -0.81 24.87
CA LYS A 2 -0.39 -0.65 26.34
C LYS A 2 1.03 -0.45 26.90
N ASP A 3 2.03 -1.08 26.27
CA ASP A 3 3.44 -1.01 26.62
C ASP A 3 4.31 -0.65 25.41
N ALA A 4 5.50 -0.11 25.64
CA ALA A 4 6.45 0.16 24.56
C ALA A 4 6.89 -1.15 23.88
N VAL A 5 7.06 -1.11 22.55
CA VAL A 5 7.63 -2.24 21.80
C VAL A 5 9.12 -2.32 22.11
N VAL A 6 9.59 -3.49 22.52
CA VAL A 6 11.02 -3.77 22.74
C VAL A 6 11.65 -4.23 21.41
N PRO A 7 12.52 -3.43 20.76
CA PRO A 7 13.06 -3.78 19.46
C PRO A 7 13.87 -5.07 19.46
N ASN A 8 13.81 -5.81 18.36
CA ASN A 8 14.63 -7.00 18.10
C ASN A 8 14.94 -7.12 16.60
N SER A 9 15.49 -8.26 16.16
CA SER A 9 15.85 -8.48 14.76
C SER A 9 14.66 -8.38 13.79
N SER A 10 13.44 -8.65 14.25
CA SER A 10 12.19 -8.64 13.48
C SER A 10 11.28 -7.44 13.78
N GLN A 11 11.68 -6.55 14.69
CA GLN A 11 10.89 -5.39 15.12
C GLN A 11 11.72 -4.11 15.03
N LYS A 12 11.39 -3.27 14.05
CA LYS A 12 12.05 -1.97 13.82
C LYS A 12 11.03 -0.92 13.38
N PRO A 13 11.17 0.33 13.83
CA PRO A 13 10.35 1.43 13.33
C PRO A 13 10.71 1.74 11.87
N ILE A 14 9.76 2.34 11.15
CA ILE A 14 9.99 2.91 9.81
C ILE A 14 10.23 4.42 9.94
N ALA A 15 11.12 4.96 9.11
CA ALA A 15 11.38 6.39 9.07
C ALA A 15 10.17 7.14 8.48
N LEU A 16 9.82 8.28 9.05
CA LEU A 16 8.79 9.15 8.50
C LEU A 16 9.35 9.96 7.31
N PRO A 17 8.53 10.21 6.28
CA PRO A 17 8.94 11.03 5.14
C PRO A 17 9.02 12.51 5.53
N PHE A 18 9.82 13.27 4.78
CA PHE A 18 9.93 14.74 4.89
C PHE A 18 9.22 15.48 3.75
N SER A 19 8.70 14.75 2.77
CA SER A 19 8.03 15.29 1.59
C SER A 19 7.00 14.31 1.09
N ASP A 20 6.03 14.81 0.31
CA ASP A 20 5.01 14.00 -0.32
C ASP A 20 5.60 13.05 -1.36
N VAL A 21 4.83 12.01 -1.65
CA VAL A 21 5.14 11.06 -2.72
C VAL A 21 5.05 11.75 -4.08
N LYS A 22 5.88 11.31 -5.02
CA LYS A 22 5.94 11.83 -6.39
C LYS A 22 5.56 10.75 -7.37
N GLU A 23 4.99 11.16 -8.50
CA GLU A 23 4.78 10.31 -9.65
C GLU A 23 6.04 9.46 -9.97
N GLY A 24 5.84 8.19 -10.28
CA GLY A 24 6.91 7.28 -10.67
C GLY A 24 7.75 6.74 -9.51
N GLN A 25 7.57 7.25 -8.28
CA GLN A 25 8.18 6.62 -7.11
C GLN A 25 7.62 5.22 -6.91
N LYS A 26 8.45 4.32 -6.37
CA LYS A 26 8.05 2.95 -6.06
C LYS A 26 7.81 2.77 -4.57
N GLY A 27 6.75 2.06 -4.24
CA GLY A 27 6.40 1.66 -2.87
C GLY A 27 6.24 0.16 -2.75
N VAL A 28 6.29 -0.35 -1.51
CA VAL A 28 5.99 -1.75 -1.22
C VAL A 28 4.71 -1.81 -0.40
N LEU A 29 3.70 -2.48 -0.93
CA LEU A 29 2.52 -2.91 -0.18
C LEU A 29 2.81 -4.27 0.43
N ALA A 30 2.43 -4.48 1.69
CA ALA A 30 2.56 -5.76 2.36
C ALA A 30 1.36 -6.05 3.26
N GLY A 31 0.94 -7.31 3.34
CA GLY A 31 -0.21 -7.71 4.16
C GLY A 31 -0.54 -9.20 4.08
N TRP A 32 -1.55 -9.60 4.87
CA TRP A 32 -2.06 -10.97 4.98
C TRP A 32 -3.49 -11.10 4.46
N GLY A 33 -4.02 -10.12 3.74
CA GLY A 33 -5.38 -10.16 3.18
C GLY A 33 -5.61 -11.34 2.23
N VAL A 34 -6.83 -11.45 1.72
CA VAL A 34 -7.15 -12.44 0.67
C VAL A 34 -6.28 -12.19 -0.57
N THR A 35 -5.91 -13.24 -1.29
CA THR A 35 -4.99 -13.12 -2.43
C THR A 35 -5.71 -12.95 -3.78
N PHE A 36 -7.04 -12.90 -3.76
CA PHE A 36 -7.89 -12.65 -4.90
C PHE A 36 -9.23 -12.07 -4.45
N GLU A 37 -9.86 -11.30 -5.31
CA GLU A 37 -11.16 -10.67 -5.06
C GLU A 37 -12.26 -11.72 -4.80
N GLY A 38 -13.07 -11.51 -3.77
CA GLY A 38 -14.09 -12.49 -3.34
C GLY A 38 -13.51 -13.71 -2.61
N GLY A 39 -12.21 -13.72 -2.34
CA GLY A 39 -11.60 -14.72 -1.47
C GLY A 39 -12.22 -14.71 -0.07
N LYS A 40 -12.26 -15.89 0.56
CA LYS A 40 -12.80 -16.06 1.93
C LYS A 40 -11.73 -16.34 2.96
N VAL A 41 -10.50 -16.60 2.51
CA VAL A 41 -9.39 -17.06 3.33
C VAL A 41 -8.22 -16.10 3.16
N ALA A 42 -7.84 -15.48 4.27
CA ALA A 42 -6.66 -14.63 4.39
C ALA A 42 -5.38 -15.46 4.22
N SER A 43 -4.29 -14.81 3.81
CA SER A 43 -3.02 -15.52 3.64
C SER A 43 -2.35 -15.82 4.99
N GLU A 44 -1.86 -17.05 5.16
CA GLU A 44 -1.07 -17.43 6.35
C GLU A 44 0.35 -16.85 6.36
N ILE A 45 0.84 -16.39 5.20
CA ILE A 45 2.17 -15.82 5.04
C ILE A 45 2.09 -14.38 4.54
N LEU A 46 3.03 -13.54 4.99
CA LEU A 46 3.08 -12.14 4.59
C LEU A 46 3.32 -12.07 3.07
N LYS A 47 2.42 -11.39 2.36
CA LYS A 47 2.56 -11.09 0.93
C LYS A 47 3.11 -9.68 0.75
N LYS A 48 3.73 -9.45 -0.40
CA LYS A 48 4.19 -8.13 -0.83
C LYS A 48 3.95 -7.90 -2.31
N ALA A 49 3.70 -6.64 -2.68
CA ALA A 49 3.68 -6.16 -4.05
C ALA A 49 4.47 -4.87 -4.15
N VAL A 50 5.24 -4.71 -5.22
CA VAL A 50 5.87 -3.43 -5.57
C VAL A 50 4.86 -2.67 -6.43
N MET A 51 4.65 -1.40 -6.12
CA MET A 51 3.73 -0.53 -6.84
C MET A 51 4.44 0.74 -7.27
N THR A 52 3.98 1.34 -8.36
CA THR A 52 4.47 2.64 -8.83
C THR A 52 3.40 3.69 -8.62
N ILE A 53 3.75 4.82 -8.02
CA ILE A 53 2.85 5.96 -7.82
C ILE A 53 2.43 6.51 -9.18
N TRP A 54 1.11 6.59 -9.41
CA TRP A 54 0.53 7.15 -10.62
C TRP A 54 0.41 8.66 -10.55
N LYS A 55 0.18 9.27 -11.72
CA LYS A 55 -0.18 10.66 -11.80
C LYS A 55 -1.55 10.91 -11.16
N GLU A 56 -1.70 12.08 -10.57
CA GLU A 56 -2.92 12.52 -9.92
C GLU A 56 -4.09 12.66 -10.91
N ASP A 57 -3.83 13.14 -12.14
CA ASP A 57 -4.85 13.24 -13.19
C ASP A 57 -5.43 11.86 -13.56
N ILE A 58 -4.59 10.84 -13.67
CA ILE A 58 -5.02 9.45 -13.91
C ILE A 58 -5.91 8.95 -12.76
N CYS A 59 -5.61 9.31 -11.50
CA CYS A 59 -6.46 8.98 -10.37
C CYS A 59 -7.85 9.62 -10.46
N GLU A 60 -7.88 10.93 -10.71
CA GLU A 60 -9.11 11.71 -10.82
C GLU A 60 -10.02 11.17 -11.92
N GLU A 61 -9.44 10.82 -13.08
CA GLU A 61 -10.19 10.25 -14.20
C GLU A 61 -10.67 8.82 -13.94
N SER A 62 -9.90 8.03 -13.18
CA SER A 62 -10.18 6.60 -12.97
C SER A 62 -11.11 6.30 -11.80
N LEU A 63 -11.23 7.20 -10.82
CA LEU A 63 -11.89 6.96 -9.55
C LEU A 63 -12.86 8.08 -9.19
N TYR A 64 -14.16 7.77 -9.20
CA TYR A 64 -15.23 8.75 -8.92
C TYR A 64 -15.14 9.40 -7.52
N PHE A 65 -14.55 8.74 -6.53
CA PHE A 65 -14.45 9.21 -5.14
C PHE A 65 -13.02 9.56 -4.71
N TYR A 66 -12.13 9.83 -5.66
CA TYR A 66 -10.75 10.20 -5.32
C TYR A 66 -10.69 11.56 -4.61
N THR A 67 -9.93 11.63 -3.52
CA THR A 67 -9.70 12.88 -2.78
C THR A 67 -8.25 13.35 -2.92
N PRO A 68 -8.00 14.32 -3.81
CA PRO A 68 -6.69 14.98 -3.96
C PRO A 68 -6.11 15.44 -2.62
N LYS A 69 -4.77 15.49 -2.51
CA LYS A 69 -4.00 15.89 -1.31
C LYS A 69 -3.99 14.93 -0.12
N VAL A 70 -4.93 14.01 -0.01
CA VAL A 70 -4.95 13.01 1.09
C VAL A 70 -4.87 11.57 0.59
N GLU A 71 -5.07 11.35 -0.71
CA GLU A 71 -4.95 10.06 -1.37
C GLU A 71 -4.00 10.15 -2.57
N PHE A 72 -3.42 9.02 -2.96
CA PHE A 72 -2.70 8.84 -4.21
C PHE A 72 -2.98 7.43 -4.73
N CYS A 73 -2.91 7.22 -6.04
CA CYS A 73 -2.98 5.87 -6.61
C CYS A 73 -1.58 5.31 -6.81
N ALA A 74 -1.50 3.99 -6.68
CA ALA A 74 -0.33 3.24 -7.07
C ALA A 74 -0.77 2.03 -7.88
N PHE A 75 -0.01 1.73 -8.91
CA PHE A 75 -0.30 0.64 -9.83
C PHE A 75 0.98 -0.07 -10.23
N GLU A 76 0.88 -1.36 -10.48
CA GLU A 76 1.96 -2.16 -11.04
C GLU A 76 1.51 -2.78 -12.36
N ASN A 77 0.53 -3.67 -12.28
CA ASN A 77 -0.06 -4.35 -13.42
C ASN A 77 -1.51 -4.73 -13.12
N ALA A 78 -2.28 -5.03 -14.17
CA ALA A 78 -3.62 -5.59 -14.01
C ALA A 78 -3.56 -6.87 -13.14
N ARG A 79 -4.53 -7.02 -12.23
CA ARG A 79 -4.64 -8.12 -11.25
C ARG A 79 -3.63 -8.09 -10.11
N VAL A 80 -2.84 -7.02 -9.96
CA VAL A 80 -1.97 -6.79 -8.81
C VAL A 80 -2.49 -5.59 -8.02
N GLY A 81 -2.85 -5.81 -6.76
CA GLY A 81 -3.37 -4.77 -5.88
C GLY A 81 -3.49 -5.26 -4.44
N PHE A 82 -4.03 -4.42 -3.57
CA PHE A 82 -4.47 -4.85 -2.25
C PHE A 82 -5.88 -5.44 -2.34
N CYS A 83 -6.19 -6.37 -1.45
CA CYS A 83 -7.53 -6.91 -1.28
C CYS A 83 -7.90 -6.84 0.20
N HIS A 84 -9.19 -6.68 0.47
CA HIS A 84 -9.78 -6.67 1.80
C HIS A 84 -10.35 -8.05 2.14
#